data_AF-A0A8K2A8Z2-F1
#
_entry.id   AF-A0A8K2A8Z2-F1
#
_cell.length_a   1.000
_cell.length_b   1.000
_cell.length_c   1.000
_cell.angle_alpha   90.00
_cell.angle_beta   90.00
_cell.angle_gamma   90.00
#
_symmetry.space_group_name_H-M   'P 1'
#
loop_
_entity.id
_entity.type
_entity.pdbx_description
1 polymer ?
#
loop_
_entity_poly.entity_id
_entity_poly.type
_entity_poly.pdbx_seq_one_letter_code
_entity_poly.pdbx_strand_id
1 'polypeptide(L)'
;MDHLTSFQSFFDACIGTWVTERTYHYLSHQEVERSHTEFTIESISTDLKTKVLSDNQYPMPENLASLPGFHLKFDTVSETGEEVSQQLNMLFVPQDFEADALKGHYLRDRAYEEAKSIVANFRFDLAHRELLMTTYYTQVVSVDSITLINPQLRIRKILNYRRPEADQPLQEVVLVGFGVEQKAS
;
A
#
# COMPACT_ATOMS: atom_id res chain seq x y z
N MET A 1 18.23 -16.90 -4.03
CA MET A 1 16.81 -16.99 -3.60
C MET A 1 16.02 -16.38 -4.74
N ASP A 2 15.01 -17.07 -5.27
CA ASP A 2 14.23 -16.60 -6.41
C ASP A 2 13.43 -15.32 -6.05
N HIS A 3 13.38 -14.34 -6.96
CA HIS A 3 12.79 -13.02 -6.72
C HIS A 3 11.31 -13.15 -6.35
N LEU A 4 10.61 -14.06 -7.02
CA LEU A 4 9.20 -14.34 -6.78
C LEU A 4 8.99 -14.97 -5.39
N THR A 5 9.90 -15.84 -4.95
CA THR A 5 9.84 -16.47 -3.63
C THR A 5 9.99 -15.44 -2.49
N SER A 6 10.93 -14.48 -2.63
CA SER A 6 11.11 -13.42 -1.63
C SER A 6 9.91 -12.46 -1.59
N PHE A 7 9.36 -12.12 -2.75
CA PHE A 7 8.15 -11.30 -2.87
C PHE A 7 6.92 -11.98 -2.26
N GLN A 8 6.72 -13.27 -2.54
CA GLN A 8 5.65 -14.05 -1.95
C GLN A 8 5.81 -14.14 -0.43
N SER A 9 7.02 -14.43 0.05
CA SER A 9 7.31 -14.52 1.49
C SER A 9 7.05 -13.21 2.24
N PHE A 10 7.32 -12.05 1.60
CA PHE A 10 6.98 -10.75 2.16
C PHE A 10 5.47 -10.59 2.38
N PHE A 11 4.67 -10.99 1.39
CA PHE A 11 3.22 -10.88 1.49
C PHE A 11 2.59 -11.93 2.41
N ASP A 12 3.13 -13.16 2.42
CA ASP A 12 2.70 -14.19 3.37
C ASP A 12 2.93 -13.69 4.81
N ALA A 13 4.04 -13.00 5.05
CA ALA A 13 4.31 -12.37 6.34
C ALA A 13 3.36 -11.21 6.64
N CYS A 14 2.78 -10.54 5.64
CA CYS A 14 1.80 -9.47 5.84
C CYS A 14 0.42 -9.96 6.30
N ILE A 15 0.07 -11.23 6.08
CA ILE A 15 -1.23 -11.79 6.50
C ILE A 15 -1.34 -11.82 8.03
N GLY A 16 -2.52 -11.45 8.53
CA GLY A 16 -2.86 -11.43 9.95
C GLY A 16 -3.37 -10.07 10.42
N THR A 17 -3.53 -9.95 11.74
CA THR A 17 -3.96 -8.72 12.40
C THR A 17 -2.74 -7.92 12.86
N TRP A 18 -2.82 -6.61 12.70
CA TRP A 18 -1.76 -5.68 13.01
C TRP A 18 -2.32 -4.47 13.77
N VAL A 19 -1.45 -3.88 14.59
CA VAL A 19 -1.72 -2.66 15.35
C VAL A 19 -0.61 -1.66 15.04
N THR A 20 -0.98 -0.40 14.87
CA THR A 20 -0.01 0.67 14.64
C THR A 20 -0.47 1.98 15.27
N GLU A 21 0.49 2.70 15.84
CA GLU A 21 0.39 4.15 15.98
C GLU A 21 0.93 4.77 14.69
N ARG A 22 0.17 5.68 14.09
CA ARG A 22 0.64 6.50 12.97
C ARG A 22 0.75 7.94 13.40
N THR A 23 1.74 8.63 12.87
CA THR A 23 1.90 10.07 13.00
C THR A 23 1.90 10.69 11.62
N TYR A 24 1.09 11.72 11.43
CA TYR A 24 1.01 12.50 10.20
C TYR A 24 1.47 13.92 10.47
N HIS A 25 2.45 14.38 9.71
CA HIS A 25 2.92 15.76 9.72
C HIS A 25 2.35 16.48 8.51
N TYR A 26 1.40 17.38 8.73
CA TYR A 26 0.79 18.21 7.69
C TYR A 26 1.63 19.49 7.52
N LEU A 27 2.48 19.50 6.50
CA LEU A 27 3.46 20.58 6.30
C LEU A 27 2.82 21.89 5.80
N SER A 28 1.63 21.82 5.21
CA SER A 28 0.87 23.00 4.75
C SER A 28 0.32 23.86 5.89
N HIS A 29 0.01 23.28 7.04
CA HIS A 29 -0.55 23.99 8.21
C HIS A 29 0.28 23.81 9.50
N GLN A 30 1.42 23.12 9.42
CA GLN A 30 2.34 22.85 10.54
C GLN A 30 1.70 22.09 11.70
N GLU A 31 0.85 21.12 11.37
CA GLU A 31 0.16 20.27 12.35
C GLU A 31 0.75 18.87 12.37
N VAL A 32 0.67 18.25 13.55
CA VAL A 32 1.03 16.85 13.75
C VAL A 32 -0.18 16.18 14.36
N GLU A 33 -0.65 15.12 13.71
CA GLU A 33 -1.76 14.29 14.17
C GLU A 33 -1.26 12.89 14.48
N ARG A 34 -1.81 12.27 15.50
CA ARG A 34 -1.58 10.86 15.83
C ARG A 34 -2.87 10.06 15.67
N SER A 35 -2.73 8.82 15.26
CA SER A 35 -3.85 7.90 15.17
C SER A 35 -3.46 6.49 15.57
N HIS A 36 -4.34 5.83 16.30
CA HIS A 36 -4.28 4.40 16.55
C HIS A 36 -5.04 3.66 15.45
N THR A 37 -4.44 2.67 14.81
CA THR A 37 -5.11 1.84 13.80
C THR A 37 -4.90 0.36 14.10
N GLU A 38 -6.00 -0.38 14.15
CA GLU A 38 -6.02 -1.84 14.06
C GLU A 38 -6.46 -2.25 12.65
N PHE A 39 -5.82 -3.26 12.08
CA PHE A 39 -6.18 -3.73 10.74
C PHE A 39 -5.87 -5.21 10.52
N THR A 40 -6.67 -5.85 9.68
CA THR A 40 -6.55 -7.26 9.32
C THR A 40 -6.30 -7.39 7.82
N ILE A 41 -5.36 -8.26 7.47
CA ILE A 41 -5.01 -8.62 6.10
C ILE A 41 -5.28 -10.10 5.89
N GLU A 42 -6.14 -10.42 4.93
CA GLU A 42 -6.49 -11.78 4.52
C GLU A 42 -6.25 -11.97 3.03
N SER A 43 -5.94 -13.19 2.59
CA SER A 43 -5.85 -13.47 1.16
C SER A 43 -7.24 -13.52 0.52
N ILE A 44 -7.34 -13.09 -0.74
CA ILE A 44 -8.61 -13.14 -1.49
C ILE A 44 -8.64 -14.28 -2.51
N SER A 45 -9.85 -14.78 -2.77
CA SER A 45 -10.10 -15.80 -3.78
C SER A 45 -9.86 -15.28 -5.21
N THR A 46 -9.66 -16.20 -6.15
CA THR A 46 -9.53 -15.89 -7.59
C THR A 46 -10.72 -15.08 -8.13
N ASP A 47 -11.93 -15.33 -7.63
CA ASP A 47 -13.13 -14.57 -8.03
C ASP A 47 -13.04 -13.10 -7.60
N LEU A 48 -12.56 -12.84 -6.38
CA LEU A 48 -12.32 -11.48 -5.90
C LEU A 48 -11.17 -10.82 -6.66
N LYS A 49 -10.09 -11.54 -6.99
CA LYS A 49 -9.01 -11.01 -7.86
C LYS A 49 -9.57 -10.62 -9.23
N THR A 50 -10.41 -11.46 -9.82
CA THR A 50 -11.11 -11.21 -11.10
C THR A 50 -11.96 -9.95 -11.02
N LYS A 51 -12.69 -9.77 -9.91
CA LYS A 51 -13.47 -8.56 -9.67
C LYS A 51 -12.60 -7.31 -9.57
N VAL A 52 -11.50 -7.35 -8.81
CA VAL A 52 -10.55 -6.22 -8.71
C VAL A 52 -10.03 -5.82 -10.08
N LEU A 53 -9.62 -6.79 -10.91
CA LEU A 53 -9.18 -6.54 -12.29
C LEU A 53 -10.27 -5.88 -13.13
N SER A 54 -11.49 -6.44 -13.09
CA SER A 54 -12.64 -5.93 -13.84
C SER A 54 -13.01 -4.49 -13.44
N ASP A 55 -13.07 -4.20 -12.14
CA ASP A 55 -13.40 -2.88 -11.61
C ASP A 55 -12.33 -1.82 -11.98
N ASN A 56 -11.09 -2.27 -12.23
CA ASN A 56 -9.98 -1.44 -12.70
C ASN A 56 -9.82 -1.44 -14.23
N GLN A 57 -10.69 -2.14 -14.97
CA GLN A 57 -10.59 -2.33 -16.43
C GLN A 57 -9.22 -2.87 -16.86
N TYR A 58 -8.60 -3.70 -16.01
CA TYR A 58 -7.26 -4.21 -16.22
C TYR A 58 -7.28 -5.57 -16.95
N PRO A 59 -6.39 -5.82 -17.92
CA PRO A 59 -6.35 -7.08 -18.67
C PRO A 59 -6.14 -8.30 -17.77
N MET A 60 -6.84 -9.40 -18.07
CA MET A 60 -6.74 -10.63 -17.30
C MET A 60 -5.33 -11.27 -17.45
N PRO A 61 -4.55 -11.40 -16.37
CA PRO A 61 -3.26 -12.10 -16.44
C PRO A 61 -3.45 -13.62 -16.51
N GLU A 62 -2.58 -14.33 -17.23
CA GLU A 62 -2.66 -15.79 -17.39
C GLU A 62 -2.57 -16.54 -16.05
N ASN A 63 -1.71 -16.08 -15.14
CA ASN A 63 -1.42 -16.76 -13.87
C ASN A 63 -2.13 -16.12 -12.66
N LEU A 64 -3.39 -15.70 -12.82
CA LEU A 64 -4.15 -14.97 -11.79
C LEU A 64 -4.11 -15.62 -10.38
N ALA A 65 -4.20 -16.95 -10.31
CA ALA A 65 -4.21 -17.67 -9.04
C ALA A 65 -2.94 -17.40 -8.21
N SER A 66 -1.79 -17.25 -8.87
CA SER A 66 -0.49 -17.01 -8.24
C SER A 66 -0.26 -15.55 -7.80
N LEU A 67 -1.10 -14.62 -8.23
CA LEU A 67 -0.91 -13.20 -7.93
C LEU A 67 -1.25 -12.88 -6.47
N PRO A 68 -0.43 -12.09 -5.75
CA PRO A 68 -0.75 -11.67 -4.39
C PRO A 68 -1.99 -10.76 -4.38
N GLY A 69 -3.04 -11.17 -3.67
CA GLY A 69 -4.26 -10.39 -3.53
C GLY A 69 -4.78 -10.48 -2.10
N PHE A 70 -5.28 -9.35 -1.59
CA PHE A 70 -5.61 -9.19 -0.19
C PHE A 70 -6.91 -8.42 0.04
N HIS A 71 -7.60 -8.81 1.10
CA HIS A 71 -8.66 -8.05 1.73
C HIS A 71 -8.04 -7.34 2.93
N LEU A 72 -8.15 -6.02 2.96
CA LEU A 72 -7.70 -5.19 4.06
C LEU A 72 -8.93 -4.57 4.70
N LYS A 73 -9.11 -4.80 6.01
CA LYS A 73 -10.05 -4.06 6.85
C LYS A 73 -9.25 -3.30 7.91
N PHE A 74 -9.61 -2.06 8.19
CA PHE A 74 -9.00 -1.30 9.26
C PHE A 74 -10.03 -0.44 10.01
N ASP A 75 -9.68 -0.16 11.26
CA ASP A 75 -10.41 0.71 12.18
C ASP A 75 -9.37 1.68 12.77
N THR A 76 -9.58 2.99 12.60
CA THR A 76 -8.65 4.05 13.02
C THR A 76 -9.34 5.02 13.96
N VAL A 77 -8.66 5.38 15.04
CA VAL A 77 -9.07 6.42 15.98
C VAL A 77 -7.97 7.49 16.02
N SER A 78 -8.29 8.72 15.64
CA SER A 78 -7.37 9.85 15.75
C SER A 78 -7.24 10.32 17.21
N GLU A 79 -6.22 11.12 17.50
CA GLU A 79 -6.04 11.73 18.83
C GLU A 79 -7.15 12.74 19.19
N THR A 80 -7.92 13.21 18.21
CA THR A 80 -9.09 14.06 18.43
C THR A 80 -10.37 13.25 18.69
N GLY A 81 -10.28 11.92 18.63
CA GLY A 81 -11.41 10.99 18.82
C GLY A 81 -12.23 10.75 17.56
N GLU A 82 -11.75 11.15 16.38
CA GLU A 82 -12.40 10.83 15.12
C GLU A 82 -12.18 9.35 14.79
N GLU A 83 -13.26 8.64 14.43
CA GLU A 83 -13.22 7.22 14.10
C GLU A 83 -13.50 6.99 12.60
N VAL A 84 -12.61 6.24 11.95
CA VAL A 84 -12.74 5.86 10.54
C VAL A 84 -12.54 4.36 10.39
N SER A 85 -13.54 3.70 9.81
CA SER A 85 -13.51 2.27 9.48
C SER A 85 -13.73 2.05 8.00
N GLN A 86 -12.88 1.24 7.37
CA GLN A 86 -13.05 0.91 5.95
C GLN A 86 -12.44 -0.45 5.61
N GLN A 87 -12.86 -0.97 4.47
CA GLN A 87 -12.33 -2.19 3.87
C GLN A 87 -12.16 -2.03 2.37
N LEU A 88 -11.18 -2.74 1.82
CA LEU A 88 -10.90 -2.79 0.39
C LEU A 88 -10.24 -4.10 -0.01
N ASN A 89 -10.40 -4.46 -1.28
CA ASN A 89 -9.61 -5.52 -1.90
C ASN A 89 -8.50 -4.91 -2.74
N MET A 90 -7.36 -5.58 -2.76
CA MET A 90 -6.20 -5.16 -3.52
C MET A 90 -5.49 -6.33 -4.20
N LEU A 91 -4.81 -6.04 -5.31
CA LEU A 91 -4.13 -7.01 -6.14
C LEU A 91 -2.79 -6.46 -6.63
N PHE A 92 -1.75 -7.26 -6.52
CA PHE A 92 -0.41 -6.95 -7.04
C PHE A 92 -0.14 -7.79 -8.28
N VAL A 93 0.21 -7.12 -9.39
CA VAL A 93 0.48 -7.74 -10.67
C VAL A 93 1.94 -7.44 -11.05
N PRO A 94 2.90 -8.34 -10.74
CA PRO A 94 4.27 -8.28 -11.25
C PRO A 94 4.31 -8.13 -12.77
N GLN A 95 5.24 -7.32 -13.28
CA GLN A 95 5.46 -7.09 -14.71
C GLN A 95 6.92 -7.33 -15.08
N ASP A 96 7.83 -6.67 -14.37
CA ASP A 96 9.26 -6.67 -14.70
C ASP A 96 10.12 -7.15 -13.53
N PHE A 97 11.16 -7.89 -13.87
CA PHE A 97 12.16 -8.40 -12.93
C PHE A 97 13.52 -7.78 -13.27
N GLU A 98 14.03 -6.99 -12.34
CA GLU A 98 15.38 -6.43 -12.40
C GLU A 98 16.29 -7.22 -11.45
N ALA A 99 17.61 -6.98 -11.52
CA ALA A 99 18.58 -7.73 -10.73
C ALA A 99 18.35 -7.65 -9.21
N ASP A 100 17.82 -6.53 -8.72
CA ASP A 100 17.63 -6.24 -7.29
C ASP A 100 16.17 -5.98 -6.90
N ALA A 101 15.25 -6.01 -7.87
CA ALA A 101 13.88 -5.60 -7.63
C ALA A 101 12.85 -6.23 -8.56
N LEU A 102 11.60 -6.16 -8.12
CA LEU A 102 10.41 -6.53 -8.88
C LEU A 102 9.53 -5.29 -9.05
N LYS A 103 9.04 -5.04 -10.26
CA LYS A 103 8.11 -3.93 -10.54
C LYS A 103 6.78 -4.46 -11.05
N GLY A 104 5.73 -3.68 -10.85
CA GLY A 104 4.42 -4.01 -11.39
C GLY A 104 3.33 -3.03 -11.01
N HIS A 105 2.09 -3.47 -11.17
CA HIS A 105 0.90 -2.67 -10.87
C HIS A 105 0.24 -3.10 -9.56
N TYR A 106 -0.23 -2.12 -8.81
CA TYR A 106 -0.98 -2.25 -7.57
C TYR A 106 -2.40 -1.73 -7.80
N LEU A 107 -3.39 -2.61 -7.73
CA LEU A 107 -4.79 -2.34 -8.02
C LEU A 107 -5.62 -2.41 -6.73
N ARG A 108 -6.66 -1.58 -6.65
CA ARG A 108 -7.63 -1.55 -5.54
C ARG A 108 -9.05 -1.46 -6.08
N ASP A 109 -10.02 -2.09 -5.43
CA ASP A 109 -11.43 -1.97 -5.80
C ASP A 109 -12.05 -0.61 -5.42
N ARG A 110 -11.49 0.08 -4.42
CA ARG A 110 -11.85 1.46 -4.02
C ARG A 110 -10.61 2.24 -3.60
N ALA A 111 -10.45 3.47 -4.10
CA ALA A 111 -9.43 4.41 -3.64
C ALA A 111 -10.00 5.34 -2.54
N TYR A 112 -9.17 5.73 -1.57
CA TYR A 112 -9.57 6.59 -0.43
C TYR A 112 -10.11 7.96 -0.86
N GLU A 113 -9.52 8.57 -1.89
CA GLU A 113 -9.77 9.97 -2.25
C GLU A 113 -10.49 10.16 -3.58
N GLU A 114 -10.67 9.09 -4.36
CA GLU A 114 -11.22 9.21 -5.71
C GLU A 114 -12.34 8.21 -5.99
N ALA A 115 -13.40 8.72 -6.62
CA ALA A 115 -14.53 7.91 -7.09
C ALA A 115 -14.15 6.93 -8.22
N LYS A 116 -12.91 6.96 -8.71
CA LYS A 116 -12.40 6.12 -9.79
C LYS A 116 -11.35 5.15 -9.27
N SER A 117 -11.33 3.96 -9.84
CA SER A 117 -10.24 3.00 -9.68
C SER A 117 -8.90 3.64 -10.08
N ILE A 118 -7.89 3.53 -9.21
CA ILE A 118 -6.55 4.02 -9.48
C ILE A 118 -5.60 2.83 -9.53
N VAL A 119 -5.01 2.60 -10.71
CA VAL A 119 -3.88 1.69 -10.88
C VAL A 119 -2.62 2.44 -10.46
N ALA A 120 -2.00 1.98 -9.38
CA ALA A 120 -0.74 2.50 -8.88
C ALA A 120 0.41 1.63 -9.38
N ASN A 121 1.64 2.16 -9.31
CA ASN A 121 2.85 1.41 -9.59
C ASN A 121 3.46 0.93 -8.28
N PHE A 122 4.10 -0.24 -8.29
CA PHE A 122 4.93 -0.67 -7.18
C PHE A 122 6.33 -1.09 -7.64
N ARG A 123 7.29 -0.95 -6.72
CA ARG A 123 8.64 -1.54 -6.78
C ARG A 123 8.87 -2.27 -5.47
N PHE A 124 9.30 -3.52 -5.54
CA PHE A 124 9.73 -4.31 -4.40
C PHE A 124 11.25 -4.49 -4.45
N ASP A 125 11.95 -3.99 -3.44
CA ASP A 125 13.38 -4.17 -3.24
C ASP A 125 13.65 -5.48 -2.50
N LEU A 126 14.42 -6.37 -3.14
CA LEU A 126 14.68 -7.72 -2.63
C LEU A 126 15.62 -7.72 -1.41
N ALA A 127 16.59 -6.81 -1.39
CA ALA A 127 17.64 -6.77 -0.37
C ALA A 127 17.10 -6.24 0.96
N HIS A 128 16.27 -5.20 0.90
CA HIS A 128 15.74 -4.49 2.06
C HIS A 128 14.32 -4.96 2.44
N ARG A 129 13.68 -5.79 1.60
CA ARG A 129 12.26 -6.19 1.74
C ARG A 129 11.36 -4.97 1.89
N GLU A 130 11.56 -4.01 1.00
CA GLU A 130 10.79 -2.76 0.95
C GLU A 130 9.84 -2.81 -0.25
N LEU A 131 8.54 -2.67 0.03
CA LEU A 131 7.51 -2.45 -0.99
C LEU A 131 7.25 -0.95 -1.09
N LEU A 132 7.61 -0.34 -2.21
CA LEU A 132 7.31 1.04 -2.54
C LEU A 132 6.12 1.09 -3.50
N MET A 133 5.09 1.85 -3.16
CA MET A 133 3.89 2.05 -3.98
C MET A 133 3.75 3.53 -4.30
N THR A 134 3.50 3.86 -5.56
CA THR A 134 3.29 5.24 -6.03
C THR A 134 1.91 5.37 -6.65
N THR A 135 1.05 6.18 -6.02
CA THR A 135 -0.31 6.46 -6.47
C THR A 135 -0.43 7.91 -6.91
N TYR A 136 -1.03 8.11 -8.07
CA TYR A 136 -1.17 9.41 -8.72
C TYR A 136 -2.59 9.95 -8.54
N TYR A 137 -2.88 10.60 -7.41
CA TYR A 137 -4.14 11.29 -7.18
C TYR A 137 -4.21 12.64 -7.90
N THR A 138 -5.41 13.22 -7.95
CA THR A 138 -5.70 14.49 -8.63
C THR A 138 -4.88 15.64 -8.04
N GLN A 139 -4.77 15.73 -6.71
CA GLN A 139 -4.10 16.83 -6.01
C GLN A 139 -2.68 16.49 -5.54
N VAL A 140 -2.40 15.20 -5.34
CA VAL A 140 -1.13 14.73 -4.78
C VAL A 140 -0.60 13.49 -5.49
N VAL A 141 0.71 13.28 -5.41
CA VAL A 141 1.32 11.97 -5.67
C VAL A 141 1.71 11.38 -4.32
N SER A 142 1.14 10.22 -3.99
CA SER A 142 1.42 9.52 -2.74
C SER A 142 2.44 8.42 -2.98
N VAL A 143 3.54 8.49 -2.24
CA VAL A 143 4.62 7.49 -2.22
C VAL A 143 4.59 6.80 -0.86
N ASP A 144 4.19 5.54 -0.84
CA ASP A 144 4.01 4.73 0.35
C ASP A 144 5.01 3.58 0.36
N SER A 145 5.83 3.50 1.40
CA SER A 145 6.84 2.47 1.60
C SER A 145 6.48 1.62 2.80
N ILE A 146 6.51 0.30 2.62
CA ILE A 146 6.39 -0.69 3.69
C ILE A 146 7.68 -1.52 3.71
N THR A 147 8.44 -1.45 4.81
CA THR A 147 9.64 -2.26 5.03
C THR A 147 9.38 -3.35 6.05
N LEU A 148 9.55 -4.62 5.66
CA LEU A 148 9.38 -5.76 6.56
C LEU A 148 10.68 -6.04 7.34
N ILE A 149 10.70 -5.61 8.61
CA ILE A 149 11.85 -5.80 9.51
C ILE A 149 11.95 -7.27 9.92
N ASN A 150 10.82 -7.86 10.32
CA ASN A 150 10.67 -9.28 10.58
C ASN A 150 9.16 -9.67 10.41
N PRO A 151 8.79 -10.95 10.49
CA PRO A 151 7.40 -11.37 10.25
C PRO A 151 6.35 -10.81 11.24
N GLN A 152 6.77 -10.12 12.31
CA GLN A 152 5.90 -9.52 13.33
C GLN A 152 6.03 -7.98 13.40
N LEU A 153 6.93 -7.37 12.64
CA LEU A 153 7.23 -5.94 12.69
C LEU A 153 7.52 -5.40 11.28
N ARG A 154 6.78 -4.35 10.90
CA ARG A 154 7.02 -3.59 9.68
C ARG A 154 6.92 -2.10 9.92
N ILE A 155 7.65 -1.34 9.11
CA ILE A 155 7.67 0.12 9.16
C ILE A 155 6.95 0.63 7.93
N ARG A 156 6.06 1.60 8.10
CA ARG A 156 5.40 2.28 7.00
C ARG A 156 5.78 3.76 6.97
N LYS A 157 6.10 4.27 5.79
CA LYS A 157 6.39 5.68 5.52
C LYS A 157 5.52 6.14 4.37
N ILE A 158 4.86 7.28 4.53
CA ILE A 158 3.99 7.87 3.50
C ILE A 158 4.50 9.27 3.22
N LEU A 159 4.73 9.58 1.95
CA LEU A 159 5.05 10.93 1.49
C LEU A 159 3.99 11.34 0.47
N ASN A 160 3.23 12.39 0.78
CA ASN A 160 2.37 13.00 -0.21
C ASN A 160 3.06 14.26 -0.73
N TYR A 161 3.28 14.27 -2.04
CA TYR A 161 3.80 15.42 -2.77
C TYR A 161 2.64 16.16 -3.41
N ARG A 162 2.68 17.50 -3.44
CA ARG A 162 1.79 18.26 -4.32
C ARG A 162 1.96 17.75 -5.74
N ARG A 163 0.86 17.55 -6.46
CA ARG A 163 0.89 17.08 -7.85
C ARG A 163 1.73 18.06 -8.69
N PRO A 164 2.85 17.63 -9.27
CA PRO A 164 3.62 18.51 -10.13
C PRO A 164 2.93 18.64 -11.50
N GLU A 165 3.34 19.64 -12.27
CA GLU A 165 3.03 19.68 -13.70
C GLU A 165 3.59 18.43 -14.41
N ALA A 166 3.06 18.12 -15.59
CA ALA A 166 3.52 16.95 -16.35
C ALA A 166 5.05 16.98 -16.55
N ASP A 167 5.69 15.82 -16.37
CA ASP A 167 7.13 15.60 -16.51
C ASP A 167 8.05 16.38 -15.54
N GLN A 168 7.49 17.04 -14.51
CA GLN A 168 8.27 17.67 -13.45
C GLN A 168 8.52 16.70 -12.27
N PRO A 169 9.69 16.79 -11.60
CA PRO A 169 10.02 15.93 -10.47
C PRO A 169 9.13 16.23 -9.25
N LEU A 170 8.95 15.23 -8.39
CA LEU A 170 8.32 15.39 -7.07
C LEU A 170 9.24 16.19 -6.15
N GLN A 171 8.82 17.39 -5.75
CA GLN A 171 9.63 18.29 -4.93
C GLN A 171 8.93 18.77 -3.65
N GLU A 172 7.68 19.24 -3.76
CA GLU A 172 6.96 19.82 -2.64
C GLU A 172 6.21 18.74 -1.85
N VAL A 173 6.78 18.31 -0.72
CA VAL A 173 6.09 17.44 0.24
C VAL A 173 5.06 18.26 1.02
N VAL A 174 3.82 17.77 1.06
CA VAL A 174 2.71 18.40 1.80
C VAL A 174 2.30 17.60 3.03
N LEU A 175 2.56 16.28 3.05
CA LEU A 175 2.34 15.43 4.20
C LEU A 175 3.42 14.35 4.31
N VAL A 176 3.82 14.06 5.55
CA VAL A 176 4.67 12.92 5.92
C VAL A 176 3.96 12.06 6.94
N GLY A 177 3.70 10.79 6.61
CA GLY A 177 3.17 9.78 7.52
C GLY A 177 4.26 8.79 7.94
N PHE A 178 4.24 8.38 9.21
CA PHE A 178 5.10 7.32 9.73
C PHE A 178 4.30 6.38 10.63
N GLY A 179 4.52 5.08 10.50
CA GLY A 179 3.88 4.06 11.32
C GLY A 179 4.82 2.90 11.66
N VAL A 180 4.72 2.41 12.89
CA VAL A 180 5.37 1.17 13.34
C VAL A 180 4.27 0.14 13.55
N GLU A 181 4.17 -0.80 12.63
CA GLU A 181 3.08 -1.77 12.60
C GLU A 181 3.57 -3.11 13.18
N GLN A 182 2.92 -3.56 14.26
CA GLN A 182 3.23 -4.80 14.96
C GLN A 182 2.08 -5.79 14.79
N LYS A 183 2.39 -7.08 14.59
CA LYS A 183 1.33 -8.10 14.59
C LYS A 183 0.68 -8.17 15.97
N ALA A 184 -0.65 -8.22 15.99
CA ALA A 184 -1.38 -8.56 17.21
C ALA A 184 -1.02 -10.00 17.62
N SER A 185 -0.75 -10.18 18.92
CA SER A 185 -0.40 -11.45 19.55
C SER A 185 -1.58 -12.40 19.67
#